data_AF-A0A968SFM3-F1
#
_entry.id   AF-A0A968SFM3-F1
#
_cell.length_a   1.000
_cell.length_b   1.000
_cell.length_c   1.000
_cell.angle_alpha   90.00
_cell.angle_beta   90.00
_cell.angle_gamma   90.00
#
_symmetry.space_group_name_H-M   'P 1'
#
loop_
_entity.id
_entity.type
_entity.pdbx_description
1 polymer ?
#
loop_
_entity_poly.entity_id
_entity_poly.type
_entity_poly.pdbx_seq_one_letter_code
_entity_poly.pdbx_strand_id
1 'polypeptide(L)' 'MKIKNIKIKNFKSIKNIDFDPSELCALVGANSSGKSNILKAINILLGETYPTERAF' A
#
# COMPACT_ATOMS: atom_id res chain seq x y z
N MET A 1 15.39 -0.06 -7.58
CA MET A 1 14.28 -0.93 -8.03
C MET A 1 13.03 -0.07 -8.19
N LYS A 2 12.21 -0.28 -9.24
CA LYS A 2 10.97 0.49 -9.47
C LYS A 2 9.75 -0.41 -9.26
N ILE A 3 8.77 0.05 -8.47
CA ILE A 3 7.47 -0.63 -8.33
C ILE A 3 6.69 -0.43 -9.62
N LYS A 4 6.31 -1.53 -10.29
CA LYS A 4 5.59 -1.46 -11.58
C LYS A 4 4.08 -1.45 -11.42
N ASN A 5 3.55 -2.22 -10.47
CA ASN A 5 2.13 -2.37 -10.21
C ASN A 5 1.92 -2.57 -8.71
N ILE A 6 0.85 -1.99 -8.17
CA ILE A 6 0.41 -2.15 -6.78
C ILE A 6 -1.01 -2.70 -6.80
N LYS A 7 -1.18 -3.88 -6.20
CA LYS A 7 -2.47 -4.55 -6.06
C LYS A 7 -2.73 -4.91 -4.60
N ILE A 8 -3.80 -4.39 -4.03
CA ILE A 8 -4.17 -4.63 -2.63
C ILE A 8 -5.63 -5.08 -2.59
N LYS A 9 -5.89 -6.20 -1.92
CA LYS A 9 -7.23 -6.77 -1.73
C LYS A 9 -7.46 -7.08 -0.26
N ASN A 10 -8.65 -6.76 0.23
CA ASN A 10 -9.11 -7.08 1.58
C ASN A 10 -8.09 -6.74 2.69
N PHE A 11 -7.42 -5.60 2.59
CA PHE A 11 -6.43 -5.14 3.57
C PHE A 11 -6.95 -3.89 4.29
N LYS A 12 -7.27 -4.03 5.58
CA LYS A 12 -7.84 -2.94 6.40
C LYS A 12 -9.07 -2.34 5.71
N SER A 13 -9.08 -1.03 5.50
CA SER A 13 -10.18 -0.33 4.83
C SER A 13 -10.20 -0.50 3.31
N ILE A 14 -9.18 -1.15 2.72
CA ILE A 14 -9.05 -1.31 1.28
C ILE A 14 -9.71 -2.61 0.84
N LYS A 15 -10.84 -2.49 0.12
CA LYS A 15 -11.52 -3.65 -0.50
C LYS A 15 -10.73 -4.17 -1.70
N ASN A 16 -10.44 -3.30 -2.66
CA ASN A 16 -9.69 -3.63 -3.87
C ASN A 16 -9.09 -2.36 -4.48
N ILE A 17 -7.78 -2.34 -4.73
CA ILE A 17 -7.12 -1.38 -5.63
C ILE A 17 -6.14 -2.13 -6.52
N ASP A 18 -5.95 -1.60 -7.72
CA ASP A 18 -4.98 -2.07 -8.70
C ASP A 18 -4.57 -0.87 -9.55
N PHE A 19 -3.29 -0.47 -9.47
CA PHE A 19 -2.79 0.67 -10.22
C PHE A 19 -1.27 0.59 -10.45
N ASP A 20 -0.82 1.26 -11.51
CA ASP A 20 0.58 1.36 -11.88
C ASP A 20 1.12 2.74 -11.46
N PRO A 21 1.99 2.84 -10.44
CA PRO A 21 2.51 4.12 -9.99
C PRO A 21 3.46 4.74 -11.04
N SER A 22 3.25 6.04 -11.31
CA SER A 22 4.21 6.87 -12.03
C SER A 22 5.49 7.09 -11.22
N GLU A 23 6.50 7.69 -11.84
CA GLU A 23 7.78 8.00 -11.18
C GLU A 23 7.60 8.86 -9.92
N LEU A 24 6.71 9.85 -9.99
CA LEU A 24 6.16 10.54 -8.82
C LEU A 24 4.69 10.13 -8.69
N CYS A 25 4.34 9.50 -7.58
CA CYS A 25 2.97 9.10 -7.25
C CYS A 25 2.54 9.78 -5.95
N ALA A 26 1.51 10.64 -6.02
CA ALA A 26 0.94 11.31 -4.86
C ALA A 26 -0.41 10.70 -4.49
N LEU A 27 -0.56 10.26 -3.24
CA LEU A 27 -1.84 9.76 -2.72
C LEU A 27 -2.62 10.92 -2.09
N VAL A 28 -3.77 11.26 -2.66
CA VAL A 28 -4.64 12.36 -2.20
C VAL A 28 -6.02 11.85 -1.74
N GLY A 29 -6.67 12.59 -0.84
CA GLY A 29 -7.99 12.26 -0.31
C GLY A 29 -8.17 12.64 1.15
N ALA A 30 -9.39 12.56 1.67
CA ALA A 30 -9.74 12.91 3.04
C ALA A 30 -8.99 12.07 4.10
N ASN A 31 -8.89 12.57 5.33
CA ASN A 31 -8.38 11.76 6.43
C ASN A 31 -9.17 10.46 6.57
N SER A 32 -8.46 9.38 6.91
CA SER A 32 -9.04 8.03 7.01
C SER A 32 -9.56 7.42 5.70
N SER A 33 -9.30 8.02 4.53
CA SER A 33 -9.67 7.44 3.22
C SER A 33 -8.86 6.19 2.80
N GLY A 34 -7.91 5.74 3.63
CA GLY A 34 -7.09 4.54 3.36
C GLY A 34 -5.71 4.80 2.75
N LYS A 35 -5.30 6.06 2.54
CA LYS A 35 -3.97 6.41 2.00
C LYS A 35 -2.82 5.74 2.76
N SER A 36 -2.81 5.86 4.09
CA SER A 36 -1.78 5.25 4.94
C SER A 36 -1.84 3.71 4.91
N ASN A 37 -3.00 3.12 4.61
CA ASN A 37 -3.11 1.66 4.46
C ASN A 37 -2.42 1.18 3.18
N ILE A 38 -2.45 1.97 2.10
CA ILE A 38 -1.71 1.66 0.87
C ILE A 38 -0.20 1.62 1.19
N LEU A 39 0.33 2.67 1.82
CA LEU A 39 1.74 2.73 2.20
C LEU A 39 2.13 1.62 3.18
N LYS A 40 1.24 1.30 4.14
CA LYS A 40 1.48 0.23 5.11
C LYS A 40 1.55 -1.15 4.45
N ALA A 41 0.69 -1.44 3.48
CA ALA A 41 0.76 -2.69 2.72
C ALA A 41 2.09 -2.84 1.96
N ILE A 42 2.56 -1.75 1.33
CA ILE A 42 3.86 -1.73 0.65
C ILE A 42 4.99 -1.95 1.66
N ASN A 43 4.93 -1.30 2.81
CA ASN A 43 5.93 -1.42 3.87
C ASN A 43 6.02 -2.82 4.49
N ILE A 44 4.92 -3.58 4.54
CA ILE A 44 4.95 -4.98 5.02
C ILE A 44 5.86 -5.84 4.12
N LEU A 45 5.87 -5.59 2.81
CA LEU A 45 6.59 -6.40 1.84
C LEU A 45 8.01 -5.91 1.57
N LEU A 46 8.21 -4.59 1.56
CA LEU A 46 9.46 -3.95 1.12
C LEU A 46 10.14 -3.13 2.22
N GLY A 47 9.57 -3.08 3.42
CA GLY A 47 10.14 -2.38 4.57
C GLY A 47 11.29 -3.16 5.21
N GLU A 48 11.84 -2.61 6.29
CA GLU A 48 13.03 -3.14 6.96
C GLU A 48 12.79 -4.44 7.74
N THR A 49 11.53 -4.73 8.09
CA THR A 49 11.16 -5.90 8.89
C THR A 49 10.59 -7.01 8.02
N TYR A 50 10.91 -8.26 8.35
CA TYR A 50 10.32 -9.41 7.68
C TYR A 50 8.79 -9.46 7.90
N PRO A 51 7.99 -9.82 6.88
CA PRO A 51 6.55 -9.96 7.03
C PRO A 51 6.22 -11.03 8.08
N THR A 52 5.50 -10.64 9.13
CA THR A 52 5.00 -11.54 10.17
C THR A 52 3.51 -11.31 10.36
N GLU A 53 2.80 -12.21 11.03
CA GLU A 53 1.36 -12.06 11.29
C GLU A 53 1.01 -10.73 11.98
N ARG A 54 1.92 -10.21 12.82
CA ARG A 54 1.76 -8.92 13.51
C ARG A 54 1.79 -7.70 12.58
N ALA A 55 2.33 -7.87 11.37
CA ALA A 55 2.50 -6.78 10.42
C ALA A 55 1.18 -6.41 9.71
N PHE A 56 0.22 -7.35 9.64
CA PHE A 56 -1.04 -7.20 8.93
C PHE A 56 -2.07 -6.38 9.72
#